data_AF-A0A8J8H2P8-F1
#
_entry.id   AF-A0A8J8H2P8-F1
#
_cell.length_a   1.000
_cell.length_b   1.000
_cell.length_c   1.000
_cell.angle_alpha   90.00
_cell.angle_beta   90.00
_cell.angle_gamma   90.00
#
_symmetry.space_group_name_H-M   'P 1'
#
loop_
_entity.id
_entity.type
_entity.pdbx_description
1 polymer ?
#
loop_
_entity_poly.entity_id
_entity_poly.type
_entity_poly.pdbx_seq_one_letter_code
_entity_poly.pdbx_strand_id
1 'polypeptide(L)'
;MADPRNTSAQCRNCGCDADASVDVTIGHVSVPAARTGEAESFRPATRTRLELDEMGDEEAWLWRLVDEADRVYAAAPEPPPSARLADADRQLSLATAFEERIQLQIRAAQTALASPLSWLRLSHRAALVRQLKRDRATAVIAAVQRRRAAEVRARLRSTADRRTAYLAEHHVTLAAGRNARSELVKLIDELIEGYASLTDQPAWFRFGIGSPATTPDWLTAARRAVAERRRSQLDEVIPRELAGRLPDSWGGPRSAE
;
A
#
# COMPACT_ATOMS: atom_id res chain seq x y z
N MET A 1 5.46 -20.84 57.87
CA MET A 1 6.42 -21.85 57.36
C MET A 1 5.61 -23.03 56.83
N ALA A 2 6.05 -23.61 55.71
CA ALA A 2 5.47 -24.71 54.92
C ALA A 2 4.49 -24.32 53.77
N ASP A 3 5.14 -24.03 52.63
CA ASP A 3 4.87 -24.40 51.21
C ASP A 3 3.46 -24.75 50.71
N PRO A 4 3.01 -24.13 49.59
CA PRO A 4 1.95 -24.64 48.74
C PRO A 4 2.51 -25.36 47.49
N ARG A 5 2.11 -26.62 47.27
CA ARG A 5 2.26 -27.29 45.97
C ARG A 5 0.92 -27.77 45.43
N ASN A 6 0.60 -27.22 44.27
CA ASN A 6 0.27 -27.94 43.06
C ASN A 6 -0.94 -28.89 43.09
N THR A 7 -2.08 -28.38 42.62
CA THR A 7 -3.11 -29.20 41.97
C THR A 7 -3.51 -28.56 40.65
N SER A 8 -3.32 -29.38 39.61
CA SER A 8 -3.68 -29.16 38.21
C SER A 8 -5.18 -28.91 38.03
N ALA A 9 -5.54 -27.83 37.36
CA ALA A 9 -6.83 -27.68 36.71
C ALA A 9 -6.61 -27.53 35.19
N GLN A 10 -6.63 -28.68 34.51
CA GLN A 10 -6.83 -28.76 33.07
C GLN A 10 -8.27 -28.29 32.79
N CYS A 11 -8.44 -27.13 32.16
CA CYS A 11 -9.74 -26.73 31.62
C CYS A 11 -9.84 -27.21 30.16
N ARG A 12 -10.56 -28.34 30.00
CA ARG A 12 -11.11 -28.85 28.75
C ARG A 12 -12.33 -27.99 28.36
N ASN A 13 -12.25 -27.35 27.19
CA ASN A 13 -13.28 -26.72 26.35
C ASN A 13 -12.70 -25.39 25.82
N CYS A 14 -11.95 -25.38 24.72
CA CYS A 14 -12.35 -25.73 23.35
C CYS A 14 -13.68 -25.08 22.95
N GLY A 15 -13.53 -23.96 22.25
CA GLY A 15 -14.56 -23.19 21.56
C GLY A 15 -13.87 -22.09 20.77
N CYS A 16 -12.76 -22.43 20.12
CA CYS A 16 -12.15 -21.59 19.09
C CYS A 16 -13.08 -21.67 17.89
N ASP A 17 -14.02 -20.72 17.79
CA ASP A 17 -14.74 -20.54 16.55
C ASP A 17 -13.73 -20.05 15.50
N ALA A 18 -13.54 -20.94 14.54
CA ALA A 18 -12.73 -20.79 13.37
C ALA A 18 -13.34 -19.70 12.48
N ASP A 19 -12.87 -18.47 12.63
CA ASP A 19 -12.93 -17.54 11.53
C ASP A 19 -11.85 -17.94 10.53
N ALA A 20 -12.33 -18.66 9.52
CA ALA A 20 -11.68 -18.99 8.27
C ALA A 20 -10.42 -18.16 8.04
N SER A 21 -9.27 -18.77 8.34
CA SER A 21 -8.08 -18.49 7.55
C SER A 21 -8.49 -18.85 6.13
N VAL A 22 -8.93 -17.84 5.38
CA VAL A 22 -8.91 -17.91 3.93
C VAL A 22 -7.47 -18.27 3.65
N ASP A 23 -7.29 -19.53 3.30
CA ASP A 23 -6.11 -20.05 2.68
C ASP A 23 -6.04 -19.27 1.38
N VAL A 24 -5.47 -18.06 1.46
CA VAL A 24 -5.01 -17.32 0.30
C VAL A 24 -3.83 -18.18 -0.10
N THR A 25 -4.15 -19.23 -0.86
CA THR A 25 -3.27 -19.78 -1.86
C THR A 25 -2.92 -18.55 -2.68
N ILE A 26 -1.84 -17.87 -2.29
CA ILE A 26 -1.08 -17.03 -3.18
C ILE A 26 -0.63 -18.07 -4.19
N GLY A 27 -1.48 -18.31 -5.19
CA GLY A 27 -1.08 -18.96 -6.40
C GLY A 27 0.15 -18.18 -6.77
N HIS A 28 1.31 -18.82 -6.62
CA HIS A 28 2.46 -18.44 -7.39
C HIS A 28 1.94 -18.49 -8.81
N VAL A 29 1.49 -17.35 -9.32
CA VAL A 29 1.36 -17.11 -10.74
C VAL A 29 2.81 -17.20 -11.17
N SER A 30 3.24 -18.42 -11.46
CA SER A 30 4.41 -18.72 -12.24
C SER A 30 4.14 -18.08 -13.59
N VAL A 31 4.39 -16.77 -13.66
CA VAL A 31 4.72 -16.12 -14.91
C VAL A 31 5.82 -17.01 -15.48
N PRO A 32 5.66 -17.55 -16.70
CA PRO A 32 6.62 -18.48 -17.25
C PRO A 32 8.00 -17.87 -17.09
N ALA A 33 8.86 -18.58 -16.36
CA ALA A 33 10.27 -18.25 -16.30
C ALA A 33 10.70 -17.92 -17.72
N ALA A 34 11.45 -16.81 -17.86
CA ALA A 34 12.18 -16.49 -19.08
C ALA A 34 12.65 -17.80 -19.71
N ARG A 35 12.28 -18.03 -20.98
CA ARG A 35 12.62 -19.26 -21.72
C ARG A 35 14.03 -19.65 -21.32
N THR A 36 14.18 -20.85 -20.74
CA THR A 36 15.49 -21.43 -20.47
C THR A 36 16.18 -21.63 -21.81
N GLY A 37 16.82 -20.56 -22.29
CA GLY A 37 17.81 -20.58 -23.32
C GLY A 37 18.91 -21.51 -22.83
N GLU A 38 19.23 -22.45 -23.70
CA GLU A 38 20.21 -23.49 -23.49
C GLU A 38 21.49 -22.90 -22.90
N ALA A 39 22.10 -23.68 -21.98
CA ALA A 39 23.37 -23.36 -21.38
C ALA A 39 24.46 -23.24 -22.46
N GLU A 40 24.59 -22.06 -23.05
CA GLU A 40 25.75 -21.71 -23.86
C GLU A 40 26.95 -21.58 -22.91
N SER A 41 27.87 -22.51 -23.12
CA SER A 41 29.19 -22.61 -22.50
C SER A 41 29.83 -21.25 -22.19
N PHE A 42 30.22 -21.10 -20.93
CA PHE A 42 31.00 -19.98 -20.40
C PHE A 42 32.33 -19.81 -21.17
N ARG A 43 32.32 -18.94 -22.18
CA ARG A 43 33.51 -18.22 -22.63
C ARG A 43 33.53 -16.88 -21.89
N PRO A 44 34.64 -16.43 -21.29
CA PRO A 44 34.79 -15.03 -20.95
C PRO A 44 34.97 -14.27 -22.26
N ALA A 45 33.89 -14.04 -22.99
CA ALA A 45 33.86 -13.05 -24.04
C ALA A 45 34.07 -11.71 -23.33
N THR A 46 35.21 -11.07 -23.56
CA THR A 46 35.37 -9.63 -23.29
C THR A 46 34.27 -8.92 -24.05
N ARG A 47 33.15 -8.64 -23.38
CA ARG A 47 32.03 -7.90 -23.98
C ARG A 47 32.57 -6.57 -24.45
N THR A 48 32.33 -6.26 -25.72
CA THR A 48 32.75 -4.96 -26.25
C THR A 48 31.84 -3.87 -25.70
N ARG A 49 32.31 -2.62 -25.67
CA ARG A 49 31.50 -1.48 -25.25
C ARG A 49 30.18 -1.38 -26.01
N LEU A 50 30.19 -1.70 -27.32
CA LEU A 50 29.01 -1.68 -28.17
C LEU A 50 27.96 -2.70 -27.70
N GLU A 51 28.38 -3.92 -27.36
CA GLU A 51 27.49 -4.96 -26.81
C GLU A 51 26.89 -4.56 -25.45
N LEU A 52 27.63 -3.83 -24.61
CA LEU A 52 27.11 -3.32 -23.35
C LEU A 52 26.15 -2.14 -23.56
N ASP A 53 26.36 -1.31 -24.57
CA ASP A 53 25.49 -0.18 -24.89
C ASP A 53 24.18 -0.62 -25.59
N GLU A 54 24.13 -1.81 -26.19
CA GLU A 54 22.92 -2.39 -26.78
C GLU A 54 21.89 -2.78 -25.69
N MET A 55 20.62 -2.54 -25.99
CA MET A 55 19.50 -2.92 -25.12
C MET A 55 18.71 -4.03 -25.82
N GLY A 56 18.64 -5.19 -25.19
CA GLY A 56 17.89 -6.33 -25.73
C GLY A 56 16.38 -6.19 -25.58
N ASP A 57 15.64 -6.96 -26.38
CA ASP A 57 14.17 -7.04 -26.32
C ASP A 57 13.66 -7.42 -24.93
N GLU A 58 14.41 -8.27 -24.21
CA GLU A 58 14.09 -8.69 -22.86
C GLU A 58 14.19 -7.52 -21.87
N GLU A 59 15.27 -6.74 -21.91
CA GLU A 59 15.42 -5.54 -21.07
C GLU A 59 14.31 -4.52 -21.37
N ALA A 60 14.01 -4.28 -22.65
CA ALA A 60 12.93 -3.39 -23.06
C ALA A 60 11.56 -3.88 -22.57
N TRP A 61 11.31 -5.20 -22.60
CA TRP A 61 10.09 -5.79 -22.06
C TRP A 61 9.98 -5.63 -20.54
N LEU A 62 11.07 -5.80 -19.79
CA LEU A 62 11.10 -5.56 -18.34
C LEU A 62 10.76 -4.11 -18.00
N TRP A 63 11.32 -3.13 -18.72
CA TRP A 63 10.98 -1.71 -18.54
C TRP A 63 9.49 -1.44 -18.77
N ARG A 64 8.88 -2.04 -19.80
CA ARG A 64 7.43 -1.92 -20.06
C ARG A 64 6.59 -2.46 -18.91
N LEU A 65 6.99 -3.58 -18.29
CA LEU A 65 6.28 -4.12 -17.12
C LEU A 65 6.38 -3.21 -15.91
N VAL A 66 7.51 -2.54 -15.71
CA VAL A 66 7.69 -1.54 -14.65
C VAL A 66 6.75 -0.36 -14.88
N ASP A 67 6.73 0.18 -16.11
CA ASP A 67 5.89 1.32 -16.46
C ASP A 67 4.40 1.00 -16.32
N GLU A 68 3.99 -0.19 -16.76
CA GLU A 68 2.60 -0.63 -16.63
C GLU A 68 2.19 -0.78 -15.15
N ALA A 69 3.05 -1.35 -14.32
CA ALA A 69 2.81 -1.42 -12.88
C ALA A 69 2.75 -0.03 -12.22
N ASP A 70 3.58 0.92 -12.66
CA ASP A 70 3.56 2.30 -12.18
C ASP A 70 2.29 3.05 -12.61
N ARG A 71 1.80 2.84 -13.85
CA ARG A 71 0.51 3.37 -14.30
C ARG A 71 -0.64 2.83 -13.47
N VAL A 72 -0.67 1.51 -13.24
CA VAL A 72 -1.69 0.89 -12.38
C VAL A 72 -1.63 1.50 -10.98
N TYR A 73 -0.44 1.62 -10.39
CA TYR A 73 -0.30 2.17 -9.04
C TYR A 73 -0.70 3.65 -8.95
N ALA A 74 -0.39 4.45 -9.98
CA ALA A 74 -0.75 5.87 -10.07
C ALA A 74 -2.26 6.08 -10.31
N ALA A 75 -2.91 5.17 -11.04
CA ALA A 75 -4.36 5.20 -11.28
C ALA A 75 -5.19 4.75 -10.07
N ALA A 76 -4.57 4.10 -9.08
CA ALA A 76 -5.26 3.65 -7.88
C ALA A 76 -5.80 4.84 -7.06
N PRO A 77 -7.01 4.73 -6.47
CA PRO A 77 -7.59 5.79 -5.64
C PRO A 77 -6.63 6.28 -4.56
N GLU A 78 -6.53 7.59 -4.35
CA GLU A 78 -5.57 8.15 -3.38
C GLU A 78 -5.85 7.62 -1.96
N PRO A 79 -4.82 7.14 -1.23
CA PRO A 79 -5.02 6.64 0.12
C PRO A 79 -5.44 7.78 1.05
N PRO A 80 -6.40 7.56 1.97
CA PRO A 80 -6.66 8.55 3.02
C PRO A 80 -5.41 8.73 3.89
N PRO A 81 -5.08 9.96 4.33
CA PRO A 81 -3.95 10.19 5.22
C PRO A 81 -4.08 9.36 6.50
N SER A 82 -3.04 8.60 6.86
CA SER A 82 -3.05 7.72 8.04
C SER A 82 -3.41 8.46 9.34
N ALA A 83 -2.89 9.68 9.50
CA ALA A 83 -3.22 10.56 10.62
C ALA A 83 -4.72 10.91 10.70
N ARG A 84 -5.40 11.08 9.56
CA ARG A 84 -6.85 11.37 9.52
C ARG A 84 -7.70 10.16 9.87
N LEU A 85 -7.30 8.96 9.42
CA LEU A 85 -7.97 7.72 9.83
C LEU A 85 -7.83 7.49 11.35
N ALA A 86 -6.62 7.66 11.89
CA ALA A 86 -6.36 7.51 13.31
C ALA A 86 -7.12 8.56 14.16
N ASP A 87 -7.23 9.79 13.67
CA ASP A 87 -8.05 10.82 14.33
C ASP A 87 -9.54 10.45 14.28
N ALA A 88 -10.08 10.02 13.14
CA ALA A 88 -11.48 9.62 13.03
C ALA A 88 -11.84 8.44 13.96
N ASP A 89 -10.96 7.44 14.08
CA ASP A 89 -11.13 6.32 15.02
C ASP A 89 -11.12 6.80 16.49
N ARG A 90 -10.24 7.76 16.82
CA ARG A 90 -10.19 8.39 18.15
C ARG A 90 -11.46 9.18 18.45
N GLN A 91 -11.90 10.02 17.52
CA GLN A 91 -13.11 10.82 17.67
C GLN A 91 -14.36 9.95 17.87
N LEU A 92 -14.48 8.85 17.12
CA LEU A 92 -15.59 7.92 17.31
C LEU A 92 -15.55 7.26 18.70
N SER A 93 -14.36 6.85 19.16
CA SER A 93 -14.17 6.27 20.50
C SER A 93 -14.56 7.27 21.60
N LEU A 94 -14.12 8.53 21.48
CA LEU A 94 -14.47 9.61 22.42
C LEU A 94 -15.97 9.91 22.43
N ALA A 95 -16.60 10.01 21.25
CA ALA A 95 -18.03 10.26 21.13
C ALA A 95 -18.87 9.12 21.72
N THR A 96 -18.44 7.87 21.51
CA THR A 96 -19.09 6.68 22.07
C THR A 96 -18.99 6.66 23.59
N ALA A 97 -17.79 6.88 24.14
CA ALA A 97 -17.58 6.94 25.59
C ALA A 97 -18.36 8.09 26.25
N PHE A 98 -18.48 9.24 25.56
CA PHE A 98 -19.29 10.36 26.03
C PHE A 98 -20.79 10.02 26.05
N GLU A 99 -21.32 9.43 24.98
CA GLU A 99 -22.72 8.99 24.93
C GLU A 99 -23.03 7.98 26.03
N GLU A 100 -22.18 6.96 26.20
CA GLU A 100 -22.33 5.94 27.26
C GLU A 100 -22.36 6.57 28.65
N ARG A 101 -21.48 7.54 28.92
CA ARG A 101 -21.46 8.27 30.20
C ARG A 101 -22.78 9.02 30.46
N ILE A 102 -23.33 9.69 29.46
CA ILE A 102 -24.62 10.40 29.60
C ILE A 102 -25.76 9.39 29.80
N GLN A 103 -25.77 8.26 29.08
CA GLN A 103 -26.78 7.21 29.26
C GLN A 103 -26.73 6.61 30.67
N LEU A 104 -25.53 6.41 31.23
CA LEU A 104 -25.35 5.97 32.61
C LEU A 104 -25.89 7.00 33.62
N GLN A 105 -25.64 8.29 33.40
CA GLN A 105 -26.19 9.37 34.24
C GLN A 105 -27.72 9.40 34.21
N ILE A 106 -28.31 9.28 33.03
CA ILE A 106 -29.77 9.20 32.84
C ILE A 106 -30.34 8.02 33.62
N ARG A 107 -29.76 6.82 33.48
CA ARG A 107 -30.21 5.61 34.19
C ARG A 107 -30.10 5.79 35.70
N ALA A 108 -28.98 6.34 36.19
CA ALA A 108 -28.79 6.59 37.62
C ALA A 108 -29.84 7.57 38.18
N ALA A 109 -30.12 8.66 37.46
CA ALA A 109 -31.15 9.62 37.86
C ALA A 109 -32.56 8.99 37.84
N GLN A 110 -32.87 8.14 36.86
CA GLN A 110 -34.13 7.40 36.80
C GLN A 110 -34.28 6.42 37.99
N THR A 111 -33.23 5.66 38.31
CA THR A 111 -33.21 4.75 39.47
C THR A 111 -33.40 5.52 40.78
N ALA A 112 -32.74 6.68 40.93
CA ALA A 112 -32.90 7.51 42.11
C ALA A 112 -34.33 8.06 42.25
N LEU A 113 -34.96 8.48 41.14
CA LEU A 113 -36.36 8.96 41.12
C LEU A 113 -37.40 7.86 41.39
N ALA A 114 -37.08 6.61 41.06
CA ALA A 114 -37.92 5.45 41.36
C ALA A 114 -37.88 5.04 42.84
N SER A 115 -36.84 5.43 43.58
CA SER A 115 -36.72 5.12 45.00
C SER A 115 -37.83 5.79 45.85
N PRO A 116 -38.51 5.04 46.74
CA PRO A 116 -39.51 5.59 47.66
C PRO A 116 -38.97 6.74 48.52
N LEU A 117 -37.69 6.66 48.93
CA LEU A 117 -37.05 7.69 49.77
C LEU A 117 -36.93 9.05 49.05
N SER A 118 -36.95 9.07 47.72
CA SER A 118 -36.90 10.33 46.95
C SER A 118 -38.17 11.17 47.12
N TRP A 119 -39.31 10.54 47.45
CA TRP A 119 -40.58 11.23 47.66
C TRP A 119 -40.60 12.07 48.93
N LEU A 120 -39.84 11.63 49.95
CA LEU A 120 -39.70 12.34 51.22
C LEU A 120 -38.79 13.57 51.12
N ARG A 121 -38.05 13.73 50.00
CA ARG A 121 -37.09 14.81 49.77
C ARG A 121 -37.45 15.60 48.52
N LEU A 122 -38.49 16.41 48.60
CA LEU A 122 -39.06 17.17 47.47
C LEU A 122 -38.03 18.03 46.71
N SER A 123 -37.13 18.72 47.44
CA SER A 123 -36.08 19.55 46.84
C SER A 123 -35.08 18.73 46.01
N HIS A 124 -34.65 17.57 46.54
CA HIS A 124 -33.78 16.64 45.84
C HIS A 124 -34.45 16.03 44.61
N ARG A 125 -35.72 15.62 44.73
CA ARG A 125 -36.51 15.11 43.61
C ARG A 125 -36.65 16.13 42.48
N ALA A 126 -36.96 17.39 42.80
CA ALA A 126 -37.03 18.47 41.81
C ALA A 126 -35.67 18.71 41.12
N ALA A 127 -34.55 18.59 41.86
CA ALA A 127 -33.21 18.68 41.28
C ALA A 127 -32.92 17.53 40.30
N LEU A 128 -33.25 16.29 40.65
CA LEU A 128 -33.09 15.12 39.78
C LEU A 128 -33.95 15.23 38.50
N VAL A 129 -35.18 15.73 38.58
CA VAL A 129 -36.02 15.94 37.39
C VAL A 129 -35.40 16.99 36.45
N ARG A 130 -34.89 18.11 37.01
CA ARG A 130 -34.19 19.13 36.21
C ARG A 130 -32.92 18.58 35.58
N GLN A 131 -32.15 17.78 36.32
CA GLN A 131 -30.98 17.09 35.80
C GLN A 131 -31.37 16.15 34.64
N LEU A 132 -32.34 15.27 34.85
CA LEU A 132 -32.81 14.32 33.82
C LEU A 132 -33.25 15.02 32.53
N LYS A 133 -33.92 16.18 32.64
CA LYS A 133 -34.28 16.99 31.48
C LYS A 133 -33.05 17.51 30.71
N ARG A 134 -32.02 17.97 31.43
CA ARG A 134 -30.75 18.42 30.81
C ARG A 134 -30.00 17.24 30.20
N ASP A 135 -29.84 16.15 30.92
CA ASP A 135 -29.09 14.97 30.47
C ASP A 135 -29.72 14.35 29.21
N ARG A 136 -31.07 14.32 29.12
CA ARG A 136 -31.78 13.90 27.90
C ARG A 136 -31.48 14.80 26.70
N ALA A 137 -31.42 16.12 26.89
CA ALA A 137 -31.03 17.03 25.82
C ALA A 137 -29.56 16.79 25.41
N THR A 138 -28.66 16.59 26.38
CA THR A 138 -27.26 16.25 26.12
C THR A 138 -27.11 14.91 25.39
N ALA A 139 -27.94 13.91 25.71
CA ALA A 139 -27.91 12.60 25.05
C ALA A 139 -28.24 12.70 23.55
N VAL A 140 -29.18 13.56 23.16
CA VAL A 140 -29.48 13.82 21.74
C VAL A 140 -28.27 14.41 21.04
N ILE A 141 -27.60 15.40 21.66
CA ILE A 141 -26.38 16.00 21.10
C ILE A 141 -25.27 14.95 20.99
N ALA A 142 -25.07 14.13 22.02
CA ALA A 142 -24.07 13.06 22.03
C ALA A 142 -24.29 12.06 20.89
N ALA A 143 -25.53 11.61 20.69
CA ALA A 143 -25.89 10.68 19.62
C ALA A 143 -25.64 11.28 18.22
N VAL A 144 -25.94 12.57 18.02
CA VAL A 144 -25.63 13.28 16.77
C VAL A 144 -24.12 13.35 16.53
N GLN A 145 -23.32 13.64 17.56
CA GLN A 145 -21.87 13.70 17.43
C GLN A 145 -21.27 12.32 17.14
N ARG A 146 -21.73 11.26 17.82
CA ARG A 146 -21.31 9.89 17.53
C ARG A 146 -21.63 9.50 16.09
N ARG A 147 -22.84 9.83 15.61
CA ARG A 147 -23.23 9.56 14.22
C ARG A 147 -22.32 10.27 13.22
N ARG A 148 -22.04 11.57 13.41
CA ARG A 148 -21.13 12.33 12.54
C ARG A 148 -19.72 11.73 12.53
N ALA A 149 -19.19 11.38 13.70
CA ALA A 149 -17.87 10.73 13.80
C ALA A 149 -17.85 9.38 13.07
N ALA A 150 -18.92 8.58 13.19
CA ALA A 150 -19.06 7.30 12.49
C ALA A 150 -19.11 7.47 10.96
N GLU A 151 -19.85 8.46 10.46
CA GLU A 151 -19.94 8.76 9.02
C GLU A 151 -18.59 9.17 8.43
N VAL A 152 -17.83 10.03 9.12
CA VAL A 152 -16.48 10.43 8.70
C VAL A 152 -15.55 9.22 8.62
N ARG A 153 -15.53 8.40 9.67
CA ARG A 153 -14.73 7.16 9.71
C ARG A 153 -15.12 6.21 8.58
N ALA A 154 -16.42 5.99 8.36
CA ALA A 154 -16.91 5.10 7.32
C ALA A 154 -16.48 5.58 5.93
N ARG A 155 -16.56 6.89 5.66
CA ARG A 155 -16.12 7.47 4.39
C ARG A 155 -14.62 7.27 4.15
N LEU A 156 -13.78 7.50 5.15
CA LEU A 156 -12.34 7.29 5.03
C LEU A 156 -12.00 5.81 4.79
N ARG A 157 -12.65 4.91 5.55
CA ARG A 157 -12.46 3.45 5.36
C ARG A 157 -12.92 2.99 3.99
N SER A 158 -14.08 3.43 3.52
CA SER A 158 -14.54 3.09 2.16
C SER A 158 -13.58 3.55 1.05
N THR A 159 -12.79 4.60 1.28
CA THR A 159 -11.77 5.04 0.32
C THR A 159 -10.53 4.16 0.40
N ALA A 160 -10.08 3.80 1.60
CA ALA A 160 -9.02 2.81 1.79
C ALA A 160 -9.39 1.45 1.19
N ASP A 161 -10.61 0.97 1.44
CA ASP A 161 -11.11 -0.31 0.95
C ASP A 161 -11.18 -0.33 -0.58
N ARG A 162 -11.66 0.76 -1.21
CA ARG A 162 -11.65 0.89 -2.68
C ARG A 162 -10.24 0.84 -3.26
N ARG A 163 -9.26 1.51 -2.63
CA ARG A 163 -7.87 1.44 -3.06
C ARG A 163 -7.33 0.01 -2.94
N THR A 164 -7.56 -0.64 -1.80
CA THR A 164 -7.12 -2.02 -1.56
C THR A 164 -7.74 -2.98 -2.56
N ALA A 165 -9.05 -2.86 -2.84
CA ALA A 165 -9.75 -3.67 -3.83
C ALA A 165 -9.16 -3.48 -5.24
N TYR A 166 -8.94 -2.23 -5.65
CA TYR A 166 -8.30 -1.92 -6.93
C TYR A 166 -6.90 -2.54 -7.05
N LEU A 167 -6.05 -2.37 -6.03
CA LEU A 167 -4.70 -2.95 -6.03
C LEU A 167 -4.73 -4.49 -6.01
N ALA A 168 -5.72 -5.10 -5.36
CA ALA A 168 -5.91 -6.55 -5.35
C ALA A 168 -6.36 -7.06 -6.73
N GLU A 169 -7.24 -6.34 -7.42
CA GLU A 169 -7.67 -6.66 -8.79
C GLU A 169 -6.46 -6.70 -9.74
N HIS A 170 -5.54 -5.73 -9.61
CA HIS A 170 -4.33 -5.65 -10.43
C HIS A 170 -3.08 -6.32 -9.82
N HIS A 171 -3.24 -7.25 -8.86
CA HIS A 171 -2.11 -7.84 -8.15
C HIS A 171 -1.10 -8.54 -9.08
N VAL A 172 -1.56 -9.15 -10.17
CA VAL A 172 -0.70 -9.81 -11.18
C VAL A 172 0.21 -8.79 -11.86
N THR A 173 -0.33 -7.67 -12.34
CA THR A 173 0.45 -6.60 -12.97
C THR A 173 1.47 -6.00 -12.00
N LEU A 174 1.07 -5.78 -10.74
CA LEU A 174 1.95 -5.24 -9.71
C LEU A 174 3.05 -6.23 -9.32
N ALA A 175 2.75 -7.54 -9.26
CA ALA A 175 3.74 -8.58 -9.02
C ALA A 175 4.72 -8.70 -10.19
N ALA A 176 4.22 -8.67 -11.43
CA ALA A 176 5.05 -8.66 -12.64
C ALA A 176 6.00 -7.46 -12.65
N GLY A 177 5.51 -6.26 -12.36
CA GLY A 177 6.35 -5.07 -12.23
C GLY A 177 7.39 -5.18 -11.10
N ARG A 178 7.05 -5.77 -9.95
CA ARG A 178 8.00 -5.99 -8.85
C ARG A 178 9.12 -6.96 -9.25
N ASN A 179 8.77 -8.06 -9.92
CA ASN A 179 9.74 -9.02 -10.44
C ASN A 179 10.61 -8.38 -11.53
N ALA A 180 10.00 -7.58 -12.43
CA ALA A 180 10.74 -6.87 -13.46
C ALA A 180 11.75 -5.89 -12.86
N ARG A 181 11.40 -5.17 -11.79
CA ARG A 181 12.35 -4.33 -11.05
C ARG A 181 13.52 -5.12 -10.48
N SER A 182 13.27 -6.30 -9.90
CA SER A 182 14.37 -7.11 -9.35
C SER A 182 15.30 -7.64 -10.44
N GLU A 183 14.76 -8.05 -11.59
CA GLU A 183 15.60 -8.50 -12.72
C GLU A 183 16.38 -7.32 -13.33
N LEU A 184 15.75 -6.15 -13.51
CA LEU A 184 16.45 -4.95 -13.98
C LEU A 184 17.59 -4.54 -13.05
N VAL A 185 17.43 -4.67 -11.72
CA VAL A 185 18.53 -4.38 -10.78
C VAL A 185 19.71 -5.33 -11.01
N LYS A 186 19.48 -6.63 -11.23
CA LYS A 186 20.54 -7.59 -11.54
C LYS A 186 21.22 -7.25 -12.86
N LEU A 187 20.44 -6.99 -13.92
CA LEU A 187 20.96 -6.58 -15.23
C LEU A 187 21.79 -5.29 -15.11
N ILE A 188 21.33 -4.31 -14.35
CA ILE A 188 22.08 -3.07 -14.10
C ILE A 188 23.39 -3.35 -13.36
N ASP A 189 23.38 -4.23 -12.35
CA ASP A 189 24.61 -4.61 -11.64
C ASP A 189 25.61 -5.32 -12.56
N GLU A 190 25.13 -6.23 -13.42
CA GLU A 190 25.95 -6.88 -14.45
C GLU A 190 26.51 -5.88 -15.47
N LEU A 191 25.73 -4.88 -15.88
CA LEU A 191 26.20 -3.80 -16.74
C LEU A 191 27.27 -2.96 -16.06
N ILE A 192 27.08 -2.62 -14.77
CA ILE A 192 28.08 -1.89 -13.98
C ILE A 192 29.39 -2.67 -13.92
N GLU A 193 29.33 -3.97 -13.63
CA GLU A 193 30.52 -4.84 -13.63
C GLU A 193 31.16 -4.91 -15.02
N GLY A 194 30.35 -5.07 -16.07
CA GLY A 194 30.78 -5.06 -17.46
C GLY A 194 31.55 -3.80 -17.82
N TYR A 195 30.97 -2.61 -17.57
CA TYR A 195 31.64 -1.33 -17.82
C TYR A 195 32.89 -1.14 -16.95
N ALA A 196 32.85 -1.58 -15.70
CA ALA A 196 34.00 -1.47 -14.80
C ALA A 196 35.20 -2.32 -15.28
N SER A 197 34.93 -3.46 -15.92
CA SER A 197 35.94 -4.38 -16.45
C SER A 197 36.60 -3.92 -17.76
N LEU A 198 36.04 -2.91 -18.43
CA LEU A 198 36.59 -2.38 -19.68
C LEU A 198 37.93 -1.69 -19.45
N THR A 199 38.90 -1.96 -20.33
CA THR A 199 40.21 -1.29 -20.32
C THR A 199 40.08 0.23 -20.56
N ASP A 200 39.14 0.64 -21.42
CA ASP A 200 38.77 2.04 -21.64
C ASP A 200 37.30 2.26 -21.29
N GLN A 201 37.07 2.72 -20.06
CA GLN A 201 35.73 2.98 -19.55
C GLN A 201 35.14 4.24 -20.19
N PRO A 202 33.84 4.24 -20.56
CA PRO A 202 33.25 5.42 -21.16
C PRO A 202 33.22 6.59 -20.17
N ALA A 203 33.41 7.81 -20.68
CA ALA A 203 33.54 9.02 -19.86
C ALA A 203 32.34 9.23 -18.91
N TRP A 204 31.12 8.90 -19.35
CA TRP A 204 29.92 9.00 -18.52
C TRP A 204 29.95 8.02 -17.33
N PHE A 205 30.58 6.85 -17.48
CA PHE A 205 30.73 5.87 -16.41
C PHE A 205 31.87 6.27 -15.47
N ARG A 206 33.05 6.56 -16.04
CA ARG A 206 34.25 6.93 -15.27
C ARG A 206 34.08 8.20 -14.45
N PHE A 207 33.45 9.24 -15.01
CA PHE A 207 33.33 10.54 -14.36
C PHE A 207 31.94 10.82 -13.78
N GLY A 208 30.89 10.22 -14.33
CA GLY A 208 29.51 10.46 -13.89
C GLY A 208 29.11 9.69 -12.62
N ILE A 209 29.83 8.61 -12.28
CA ILE A 209 29.49 7.71 -11.18
C ILE A 209 30.50 7.81 -10.02
N GLY A 210 31.70 8.34 -10.27
CA GLY A 210 32.79 8.41 -9.28
C GLY A 210 33.48 7.06 -9.08
N SER A 211 34.29 6.93 -8.01
CA SER A 211 35.00 5.69 -7.67
C SER A 211 34.39 5.00 -6.45
N PRO A 212 34.32 3.65 -6.42
CA PRO A 212 33.82 2.90 -5.27
C PRO A 212 34.62 3.16 -3.99
N ALA A 213 35.88 3.59 -4.11
CA ALA A 213 36.74 3.91 -2.95
C ALA A 213 36.39 5.25 -2.26
N THR A 214 35.65 6.13 -2.95
CA THR A 214 35.44 7.52 -2.52
C THR A 214 34.02 7.83 -2.05
N THR A 215 33.05 6.94 -2.28
CA THR A 215 31.64 7.24 -2.00
C THR A 215 30.95 6.03 -1.35
N PRO A 216 30.45 6.14 -0.11
CA PRO A 216 29.78 5.03 0.57
C PRO A 216 28.51 4.56 -0.15
N ASP A 217 27.87 5.46 -0.91
CA ASP A 217 26.68 5.18 -1.71
C ASP A 217 26.97 5.00 -3.22
N TRP A 218 28.22 4.70 -3.59
CA TRP A 218 28.65 4.62 -5.00
C TRP A 218 27.75 3.71 -5.84
N LEU A 219 27.42 2.51 -5.32
CA LEU A 219 26.59 1.55 -6.05
C LEU A 219 25.16 2.07 -6.29
N THR A 220 24.61 2.83 -5.34
CA THR A 220 23.29 3.46 -5.49
C THR A 220 23.32 4.54 -6.56
N ALA A 221 24.38 5.35 -6.61
CA ALA A 221 24.57 6.36 -7.65
C ALA A 221 24.79 5.71 -9.03
N ALA A 222 25.60 4.65 -9.10
CA ALA A 222 25.86 3.87 -10.31
C ALA A 222 24.58 3.29 -10.90
N ARG A 223 23.79 2.61 -10.06
CA ARG A 223 22.49 2.04 -10.46
C ARG A 223 21.55 3.10 -11.01
N ARG A 224 21.48 4.28 -10.37
CA ARG A 224 20.64 5.39 -10.85
C ARG A 224 21.10 5.90 -12.21
N ALA A 225 22.39 6.17 -12.37
CA ALA A 225 22.94 6.70 -13.62
C ALA A 225 22.77 5.73 -14.81
N VAL A 226 23.02 4.44 -14.59
CA VAL A 226 22.81 3.40 -15.61
C VAL A 226 21.33 3.26 -15.95
N ALA A 227 20.44 3.20 -14.94
CA ALA A 227 19.00 3.12 -15.16
C ALA A 227 18.44 4.32 -15.94
N GLU A 228 18.85 5.54 -15.61
CA GLU A 228 18.42 6.77 -16.29
C GLU A 228 18.88 6.78 -17.75
N ARG A 229 20.12 6.35 -18.01
CA ARG A 229 20.65 6.22 -19.37
C ARG A 229 19.88 5.17 -20.18
N ARG A 230 19.59 4.01 -19.59
CA ARG A 230 18.81 2.94 -20.25
C ARG A 230 17.40 3.39 -20.60
N ARG A 231 16.72 4.07 -19.68
CA ARG A 231 15.40 4.67 -19.98
C ARG A 231 15.46 5.70 -21.09
N SER A 232 16.47 6.56 -21.09
CA SER A 232 16.65 7.56 -22.16
C SER A 232 16.86 6.88 -23.53
N GLN A 233 17.61 5.77 -23.59
CA GLN A 233 17.78 4.99 -24.81
C GLN A 233 16.46 4.35 -25.29
N LEU A 234 15.64 3.82 -24.37
CA LEU A 234 14.32 3.29 -24.67
C LEU A 234 13.42 4.37 -25.30
N ASP A 235 13.44 5.58 -24.73
CA ASP A 235 12.68 6.73 -25.24
C ASP A 235 13.19 7.24 -26.60
N GLU A 236 14.45 6.97 -26.99
CA GLU A 236 14.99 7.31 -28.31
C GLU A 236 14.70 6.24 -29.38
N VAL A 237 14.57 4.98 -28.97
CA VAL A 237 14.33 3.83 -29.86
C VAL A 237 12.84 3.70 -30.22
N ILE A 238 11.94 3.83 -29.24
CA ILE A 238 10.48 3.64 -29.42
C ILE A 238 9.84 4.64 -30.42
N PRO A 239 10.21 5.94 -30.47
CA PRO A 239 9.66 6.87 -31.45
C PRO A 239 10.02 6.54 -32.90
N ARG A 240 11.19 5.91 -33.15
CA ARG A 240 11.64 5.59 -34.51
C ARG A 240 10.89 4.39 -35.11
N GLU A 241 10.55 3.40 -34.30
CA GLU A 241 9.80 2.23 -34.77
C GLU A 241 8.30 2.52 -34.97
N LEU A 242 7.72 3.38 -34.13
CA LEU A 242 6.33 3.85 -34.31
C LEU A 242 6.18 4.83 -35.48
N ALA A 243 7.20 5.64 -35.78
CA ALA A 243 7.21 6.51 -36.97
C ALA A 243 7.30 5.73 -38.29
N GLY A 244 7.80 4.48 -38.28
CA GLY A 244 7.87 3.59 -39.44
C GLY A 244 6.65 2.68 -39.63
N ARG A 245 5.71 2.63 -38.68
CA ARG A 245 4.52 1.76 -38.70
C ARG A 245 3.22 2.50 -38.42
N LEU A 246 3.05 3.71 -38.95
CA LEU A 246 1.73 4.29 -39.14
C LEU A 246 1.18 3.82 -40.49
N PRO A 247 0.19 2.91 -40.55
CA PRO A 247 -0.56 2.72 -41.77
C PRO A 247 -1.34 4.01 -42.08
N ASP A 248 -1.28 4.47 -43.33
CA ASP A 248 -2.08 5.58 -43.90
C ASP A 248 -3.62 5.36 -43.85
N SER A 249 -4.11 4.47 -42.99
CA SER A 249 -5.51 4.05 -42.94
C SER A 249 -6.23 4.62 -41.72
N TRP A 250 -6.24 5.94 -41.57
CA TRP A 250 -7.36 6.63 -40.92
C TRP A 250 -7.92 7.64 -41.91
N GLY A 251 -8.58 7.09 -42.94
CA GLY A 251 -9.48 7.86 -43.79
C GLY A 251 -10.53 8.52 -42.90
N GLY A 252 -10.44 9.84 -42.76
CA GLY A 252 -11.48 10.63 -42.13
C GLY A 252 -12.81 10.49 -42.90
N PRO A 253 -13.95 10.54 -42.20
CA PRO A 253 -15.25 10.55 -42.87
C PRO A 253 -15.34 11.79 -43.77
N ARG A 254 -15.55 11.55 -45.07
CA ARG A 254 -16.01 12.59 -46.00
C ARG A 254 -17.36 13.09 -45.51
N SER A 255 -17.40 14.35 -45.08
CA SER A 255 -18.64 15.10 -44.98
C SER A 255 -19.31 15.09 -46.36
N ALA A 256 -20.49 14.51 -46.44
CA ALA A 256 -21.41 14.72 -47.54
C ALA A 256 -22.53 15.64 -47.05
N GLU A 257 -22.70 16.73 -47.79
CA GLU A 257 -23.83 17.68 -47.75
C GLU A 257 -25.17 17.01 -48.05
#